data_AF-A0A653CUI2-F1
#
_entry.id   AF-A0A653CUI2-F1
#
_cell.length_a   1.000
_cell.length_b   1.000
_cell.length_c   1.000
_cell.angle_alpha   90.00
_cell.angle_beta   90.00
_cell.angle_gamma   90.00
#
_symmetry.space_group_name_H-M   'P 1'
#
loop_
_entity.id
_entity.type
_entity.pdbx_description
1 polymer ?
#
loop_
_entity_poly.entity_id
_entity_poly.type
_entity_poly.pdbx_seq_one_letter_code
_entity_poly.pdbx_strand_id
1 'polypeptide(L)'
;MKVRDSISGHQTERLHLLTKKDLSNIQQCFNLNNESVRHANDAISVEAWIKEVELTGTVLYYKPQDIQSEEHKALKSEDFVLIIMNKGQTEMIEKYGNDCICIDGTHGLNAYGFELITLLVLDDIREGFPCAF
;
A
#
# COMPACT_ATOMS: atom_id res chain seq x y z
N MET A 1 -8.55 -2.31 -32.87
CA MET A 1 -7.38 -2.15 -33.76
C MET A 1 -6.49 -3.37 -33.59
N LYS A 2 -6.48 -4.28 -34.56
CA LYS A 2 -5.62 -5.48 -34.55
C LYS A 2 -4.25 -5.07 -35.11
N VAL A 3 -3.22 -5.12 -34.27
CA VAL A 3 -1.83 -5.11 -34.75
C VAL A 3 -1.29 -6.51 -34.48
N ARG A 4 -1.29 -7.35 -35.51
CA ARG A 4 -0.44 -8.55 -35.56
C ARG A 4 0.66 -8.22 -36.56
N ASP A 5 1.64 -7.47 -36.09
CA ASP A 5 2.91 -7.40 -36.79
C ASP A 5 3.64 -8.71 -36.51
N SER A 6 3.80 -9.48 -37.59
CA SER A 6 4.53 -10.73 -37.63
C SER A 6 5.99 -10.45 -37.27
N ILE A 7 6.46 -10.99 -36.14
CA ILE A 7 7.86 -10.94 -35.75
C ILE A 7 8.61 -11.92 -36.66
N SER A 8 9.08 -11.45 -37.80
CA SER A 8 9.92 -12.20 -38.72
C SER A 8 11.40 -11.87 -38.46
N GLY A 9 12.11 -12.78 -37.81
CA GLY A 9 13.59 -12.80 -37.87
C GLY A 9 14.36 -12.85 -36.56
N HIS A 10 13.71 -12.84 -35.38
CA HIS A 10 14.41 -13.06 -34.10
C HIS A 10 13.84 -14.30 -33.41
N GLN A 11 14.71 -15.21 -32.96
CA GLN A 11 14.29 -16.37 -32.17
C GLN A 11 13.52 -15.84 -30.95
N THR A 12 12.23 -16.16 -30.86
CA THR A 12 11.43 -15.81 -29.69
C THR A 12 11.99 -16.58 -28.51
N GLU A 13 12.82 -15.92 -27.70
CA GLU A 13 13.27 -16.43 -26.43
C GLU A 13 12.09 -16.61 -25.47
N ARG A 14 12.20 -17.59 -24.56
CA ARG A 14 11.16 -17.93 -23.58
C ARG A 14 10.75 -16.72 -22.72
N LEU A 15 11.64 -15.76 -22.53
CA LEU A 15 11.37 -14.51 -21.82
C LEU A 15 10.27 -13.67 -22.49
N HIS A 16 10.20 -13.66 -23.82
CA HIS A 16 9.19 -12.92 -24.58
C HIS A 16 7.78 -13.55 -24.51
N LEU A 17 7.68 -14.79 -24.02
CA LEU A 17 6.44 -15.55 -23.89
C LEU A 17 6.00 -15.70 -22.43
N LEU A 18 6.62 -14.97 -21.49
CA LEU A 18 6.24 -15.03 -20.08
C LEU A 18 4.77 -14.64 -19.91
N THR A 19 4.01 -15.54 -19.29
CA THR A 19 2.62 -15.30 -18.92
C THR A 19 2.50 -15.00 -17.43
N LYS A 20 1.37 -14.40 -17.00
CA LYS A 20 1.04 -14.27 -15.57
C LYS A 20 1.06 -15.61 -14.83
N LYS A 21 0.74 -16.71 -15.53
CA LYS A 21 0.78 -18.06 -14.96
C LYS A 21 2.21 -18.51 -14.68
N ASP A 22 3.15 -18.18 -15.55
CA ASP A 22 4.57 -18.48 -15.33
C ASP A 22 5.10 -17.74 -14.10
N LEU A 23 4.71 -16.47 -13.91
CA LEU A 23 5.04 -15.70 -12.70
C LEU A 23 4.43 -16.33 -11.45
N SER A 24 3.16 -16.73 -11.48
CA SER A 24 2.49 -17.41 -10.36
C SER A 24 3.16 -18.74 -10.01
N ASN A 25 3.57 -19.52 -11.01
CA ASN A 25 4.28 -20.77 -10.80
C ASN A 25 5.66 -20.53 -10.18
N ILE A 26 6.39 -19.51 -10.63
CA ILE A 26 7.68 -19.11 -10.04
C ILE A 26 7.48 -18.71 -8.58
N GLN A 27 6.51 -17.84 -8.29
CA GLN A 27 6.19 -17.42 -6.92
C GLN A 27 5.89 -18.61 -6.01
N GLN A 28 5.13 -19.60 -6.51
CA GLN A 28 4.81 -20.81 -5.76
C GLN A 28 6.03 -21.74 -5.59
N CYS A 29 6.81 -21.98 -6.65
CA CYS A 29 7.99 -22.85 -6.62
C CYS A 29 9.08 -22.32 -5.67
N PHE A 30 9.24 -21.00 -5.60
CA PHE A 30 10.21 -20.35 -4.71
C PHE A 30 9.61 -19.92 -3.37
N ASN A 31 8.35 -20.28 -3.10
CA ASN A 31 7.64 -19.96 -1.87
C ASN A 31 7.62 -18.45 -1.52
N LEU A 32 7.64 -17.60 -2.55
CA LEU A 32 7.70 -16.13 -2.43
C LEU A 32 6.36 -15.53 -1.97
N ASN A 33 5.28 -16.32 -1.93
CA ASN A 33 3.98 -15.89 -1.43
C ASN A 33 3.95 -15.68 0.10
N ASN A 34 5.00 -16.10 0.83
CA ASN A 34 5.04 -16.05 2.30
C ASN A 34 5.67 -14.77 2.87
N GLU A 35 6.28 -13.90 2.06
CA GLU A 35 6.99 -12.72 2.60
C GLU A 35 6.03 -11.63 3.09
N SER A 36 4.82 -11.53 2.54
CA SER A 36 3.82 -10.52 2.92
C SER A 36 2.83 -11.00 3.98
N VAL A 37 2.58 -12.31 4.10
CA VAL A 37 1.62 -12.90 5.05
C VAL A 37 2.39 -13.48 6.24
N ARG A 38 2.50 -12.71 7.33
CA ARG A 38 3.21 -13.12 8.55
C ARG A 38 2.43 -14.18 9.37
N HIS A 39 1.11 -14.22 9.22
CA HIS A 39 0.20 -15.13 9.91
C HIS A 39 -1.10 -15.31 9.10
N ALA A 40 -1.79 -16.45 9.24
CA ALA A 40 -3.08 -16.71 8.59
C ALA A 40 -4.23 -15.79 9.06
N ASN A 41 -3.99 -14.99 10.10
CA ASN A 41 -4.90 -13.97 10.60
C ASN A 41 -4.27 -12.60 10.27
N ASP A 42 -4.96 -11.83 9.45
CA ASP A 42 -4.47 -10.55 8.94
C ASP A 42 -4.21 -9.53 10.05
N ALA A 43 -5.03 -9.51 11.11
CA ALA A 43 -4.84 -8.61 12.24
C ALA A 43 -3.52 -8.90 12.98
N ILE A 44 -3.20 -10.18 13.17
CA ILE A 44 -1.93 -10.60 13.79
C ILE A 44 -0.75 -10.27 12.87
N SER A 45 -0.92 -10.44 11.55
CA SER A 45 0.11 -10.08 10.56
C SER A 45 0.42 -8.58 10.57
N VAL A 46 -0.61 -7.74 10.64
CA VAL A 46 -0.48 -6.28 10.72
C VAL A 46 0.19 -5.88 12.03
N GLU A 47 -0.26 -6.44 13.16
CA GLU A 47 0.33 -6.12 14.46
C GLU A 47 1.83 -6.52 14.54
N ALA A 48 2.18 -7.69 13.98
CA ALA A 48 3.57 -8.13 13.91
C ALA A 48 4.42 -7.19 13.03
N TRP A 49 3.89 -6.74 11.90
CA TRP A 49 4.57 -5.77 11.05
C TRP A 49 4.77 -4.41 11.74
N ILE A 50 3.75 -3.90 12.43
CA ILE A 50 3.83 -2.63 13.16
C ILE A 50 4.94 -2.68 14.20
N LYS A 51 5.06 -3.79 14.95
CA LYS A 51 6.14 -4.00 15.91
C LYS A 51 7.52 -4.04 15.25
N GLU A 52 7.61 -4.61 14.05
CA GLU A 52 8.87 -4.66 13.27
C GLU A 52 9.31 -3.26 12.83
N VAL A 53 8.37 -2.40 12.45
CA VAL A 53 8.66 -1.05 11.94
C VAL A 53 8.53 0.06 12.99
N GLU A 54 8.23 -0.26 14.24
CA GLU A 54 7.98 0.72 15.31
C GLU A 54 9.12 1.74 15.45
N LEU A 55 10.37 1.27 15.39
CA LEU A 55 11.57 2.12 15.52
C LEU A 55 11.86 2.96 14.27
N THR A 56 11.19 2.71 13.15
CA THR A 56 11.43 3.43 11.89
C THR A 56 10.72 4.79 11.85
N GLY A 57 9.72 5.00 12.71
CA GLY A 57 8.83 6.17 12.64
C GLY A 57 7.86 6.13 11.46
N THR A 58 7.73 5.00 10.75
CA THR A 58 6.83 4.86 9.59
C THR A 58 5.35 4.82 9.99
N VAL A 59 5.03 4.32 11.19
CA VAL A 59 3.66 4.26 11.70
C VAL A 59 3.41 5.48 12.58
N LEU A 60 2.53 6.37 12.14
CA LEU A 60 2.16 7.56 12.90
C LEU A 60 1.07 7.27 13.93
N TYR A 61 0.13 6.39 13.58
CA TYR A 61 -0.98 6.02 14.44
C TYR A 61 -1.46 4.62 14.10
N TYR A 62 -1.85 3.87 15.13
CA TYR A 62 -2.44 2.56 14.99
C TYR A 62 -3.57 2.37 16.00
N LYS A 63 -4.72 1.93 15.49
CA LYS A 63 -5.90 1.57 16.26
C LYS A 63 -6.44 0.24 15.73
N PRO A 64 -6.27 -0.86 16.48
CA PRO A 64 -6.83 -2.15 16.11
C PRO A 64 -8.36 -2.17 16.25
N GLN A 65 -8.98 -3.15 15.59
CA GLN A 65 -10.39 -3.48 15.82
C GLN A 65 -10.59 -4.05 17.23
N ASP A 66 -11.83 -3.95 17.71
CA ASP A 66 -12.30 -4.41 19.02
C ASP A 66 -11.63 -3.74 20.23
N ILE A 67 -10.85 -2.69 20.01
CA ILE A 67 -10.24 -1.85 21.05
C ILE A 67 -10.75 -0.42 20.90
N GLN A 68 -11.24 0.17 21.99
CA GLN A 68 -11.65 1.57 22.03
C GLN A 68 -10.44 2.48 22.16
N SER A 69 -10.33 3.51 21.32
CA SER A 69 -9.27 4.52 21.49
C SER A 69 -9.58 5.46 22.66
N GLU A 70 -8.60 5.63 23.56
CA GLU A 70 -8.68 6.61 24.65
C GLU A 70 -8.54 8.05 24.14
N GLU A 71 -7.69 8.26 23.14
CA GLU A 71 -7.38 9.55 22.52
C GLU A 71 -8.48 10.01 21.55
N HIS A 72 -9.02 9.07 20.77
CA HIS A 72 -9.99 9.35 19.72
C HIS A 72 -11.32 8.66 20.00
N LYS A 73 -12.08 9.19 20.97
CA LYS A 73 -13.39 8.65 21.39
C LYS A 73 -14.46 8.58 20.30
N ALA A 74 -14.27 9.30 19.19
CA ALA A 74 -15.15 9.25 18.03
C ALA A 74 -14.99 7.96 17.21
N LEU A 75 -13.82 7.31 17.28
CA LEU A 75 -13.61 5.99 16.69
C LEU A 75 -14.32 4.94 17.55
N LYS A 76 -15.16 4.12 16.93
CA LYS A 76 -15.84 3.01 17.61
C LYS A 76 -14.89 1.85 17.78
N SER A 77 -15.18 0.93 18.70
CA SER A 77 -14.34 -0.26 18.93
C SER A 77 -14.10 -1.06 17.65
N GLU A 78 -15.11 -1.24 16.81
CA GLU A 78 -15.02 -2.02 15.56
C GLU A 78 -14.17 -1.38 14.45
N ASP A 79 -13.91 -0.07 14.53
CA ASP A 79 -13.14 0.64 13.50
C ASP A 79 -11.68 0.17 13.46
N PHE A 80 -11.06 0.21 12.30
CA PHE A 80 -9.63 -0.02 12.13
C PHE A 80 -8.98 1.24 11.58
N VAL A 81 -7.86 1.65 12.16
CA VAL A 81 -7.07 2.77 11.62
C VAL A 81 -5.59 2.42 11.68
N LEU A 82 -4.91 2.61 10.57
CA LEU A 82 -3.45 2.55 10.47
C LEU A 82 -3.03 3.73 9.62
N ILE A 83 -2.22 4.63 10.19
CA ILE A 83 -1.68 5.79 9.47
C ILE A 83 -0.19 5.56 9.30
N ILE A 84 0.26 5.53 8.04
CA ILE A 84 1.67 5.36 7.69
C ILE A 84 2.20 6.56 6.91
N MET A 85 3.42 6.96 7.26
CA MET A 85 4.16 8.04 6.63
C MET A 85 5.65 7.80 6.85
N ASN A 86 6.43 7.73 5.78
CA ASN A 86 7.88 7.69 5.88
C ASN A 86 8.48 9.10 5.94
N LYS A 87 9.77 9.18 6.28
CA LYS A 87 10.48 10.46 6.40
C LYS A 87 10.42 11.34 5.15
N GLY A 88 10.57 10.76 3.96
CA GLY A 88 10.50 11.52 2.71
C GLY A 88 9.11 12.12 2.48
N GLN A 89 8.07 11.40 2.87
CA GLN A 89 6.70 11.91 2.84
C GLN A 89 6.46 13.04 3.85
N THR A 90 7.08 12.96 5.05
CA THR A 90 7.09 14.05 6.03
C THR A 90 7.76 15.30 5.46
N GLU A 91 8.92 15.16 4.82
CA GLU A 91 9.62 16.28 4.19
C GLU A 91 8.76 16.93 3.09
N MET A 92 8.02 16.13 2.32
CA MET A 92 7.13 16.63 1.27
C MET A 92 5.92 17.39 1.83
N ILE A 93 5.27 16.90 2.89
CA ILE A 93 4.12 17.60 3.49
C ILE A 93 4.55 18.88 4.21
N GLU A 94 5.72 18.88 4.87
CA GLU A 94 6.29 20.09 5.48
C GLU A 94 6.63 21.16 4.44
N LYS A 95 7.16 20.74 3.28
CA LYS A 95 7.55 21.65 2.20
C LYS A 95 6.34 22.23 1.46
N TYR A 96 5.36 21.40 1.11
CA TYR A 96 4.29 21.79 0.17
C TYR A 96 2.88 21.83 0.78
N GLY A 97 2.69 21.29 1.99
CA GLY A 97 1.36 21.17 2.61
C GLY A 97 0.69 22.49 2.99
N ASN A 98 1.42 23.62 2.97
CA ASN A 98 0.87 24.94 3.24
C ASN A 98 0.06 25.53 2.07
N ASP A 99 0.23 25.03 0.85
CA ASP A 99 -0.52 25.49 -0.33
C ASP A 99 -1.86 24.75 -0.45
N CYS A 100 -1.79 23.43 -0.64
CA CYS A 100 -2.96 22.59 -0.83
C CYS A 100 -2.72 21.17 -0.31
N ILE A 101 -3.68 20.66 0.45
CA ILE A 101 -3.75 19.24 0.85
C ILE A 101 -4.98 18.63 0.19
N CYS A 102 -4.76 17.56 -0.57
CA CYS A 102 -5.80 16.75 -1.18
C CYS A 102 -5.98 15.46 -0.38
N ILE A 103 -7.22 15.02 -0.22
CA ILE A 103 -7.56 13.76 0.44
C ILE A 103 -8.38 12.94 -0.55
N ASP A 104 -7.92 11.74 -0.86
CA ASP A 104 -8.59 10.83 -1.78
C ASP A 104 -8.94 9.50 -1.07
N GLY A 105 -10.20 9.09 -1.19
CA GLY A 105 -10.73 7.89 -0.55
C GLY A 105 -11.01 6.81 -1.59
N THR A 106 -10.25 5.72 -1.55
CA THR A 106 -10.39 4.62 -2.51
C THR A 106 -11.20 3.48 -1.91
N HIS A 107 -12.39 3.27 -2.47
CA HIS A 107 -13.36 2.30 -1.97
C HIS A 107 -13.18 0.92 -2.63
N GLY A 108 -13.44 -0.15 -1.87
CA GLY A 108 -13.57 -1.51 -2.42
C GLY A 108 -12.25 -2.25 -2.69
N LEU A 109 -11.19 -1.90 -1.96
CA LEU A 109 -9.84 -2.45 -2.21
C LEU A 109 -9.60 -3.84 -1.62
N ASN A 110 -10.41 -4.30 -0.66
CA ASN A 110 -10.24 -5.63 -0.07
C ASN A 110 -11.58 -6.31 0.27
N ALA A 111 -11.51 -7.60 0.58
CA ALA A 111 -12.65 -8.42 0.97
C ALA A 111 -13.30 -8.00 2.31
N TYR A 112 -12.60 -7.15 3.08
CA TYR A 112 -13.04 -6.68 4.40
C TYR A 112 -13.77 -5.34 4.35
N GLY A 113 -13.80 -4.69 3.18
CA GLY A 113 -14.46 -3.39 3.00
C GLY A 113 -13.73 -2.22 3.64
N PHE A 114 -12.42 -2.34 3.95
CA PHE A 114 -11.65 -1.19 4.40
C PHE A 114 -11.42 -0.19 3.25
N GLU A 115 -11.46 1.08 3.60
CA GLU A 115 -11.13 2.19 2.71
C GLU A 115 -9.66 2.56 2.89
N LEU A 116 -8.96 2.81 1.78
CA LEU A 116 -7.63 3.41 1.81
C LEU A 116 -7.79 4.90 1.53
N ILE A 117 -7.33 5.71 2.48
CA ILE A 117 -7.34 7.16 2.37
C ILE A 117 -5.92 7.60 2.05
N THR A 118 -5.73 8.34 0.96
CA THR A 118 -4.43 8.91 0.62
C THR A 118 -4.44 10.42 0.84
N LEU A 119 -3.48 10.93 1.59
CA LEU A 119 -3.22 12.37 1.71
C LEU A 119 -2.15 12.75 0.68
N LEU A 120 -2.43 13.73 -0.17
CA LEU A 120 -1.51 14.25 -1.18
C LEU A 120 -1.25 15.74 -1.00
N VAL A 121 -0.06 16.17 -1.41
CA VAL A 121 0.29 17.58 -1.60
C VAL A 121 0.61 17.85 -3.06
N LEU A 122 0.49 19.10 -3.49
CA LEU A 122 0.91 19.54 -4.82
C LEU A 122 2.32 20.12 -4.75
N ASP A 123 3.23 19.64 -5.60
CA ASP A 123 4.57 20.20 -5.69
C ASP A 123 4.63 21.49 -6.54
N ASP A 124 5.84 22.01 -6.76
CA ASP A 124 6.09 23.23 -7.52
C ASP A 124 5.56 23.19 -8.97
N ILE A 125 5.37 22.00 -9.56
CA ILE A 125 4.82 21.81 -10.91
C ILE A 125 3.36 21.34 -10.91
N ARG A 126 2.70 21.37 -9.73
CA ARG A 126 1.33 20.90 -9.49
C ARG A 126 1.12 19.42 -9.75
N GLU A 127 2.15 18.61 -9.56
CA GLU A 127 2.02 17.15 -9.51
C GLU A 127 1.70 16.70 -8.09
N GLY A 128 0.77 15.75 -7.97
CA GLY A 128 0.35 15.20 -6.69
C GLY A 128 1.37 14.21 -6.14
N PHE A 129 1.88 14.48 -4.94
CA PHE A 129 2.76 13.56 -4.21
C PHE A 129 2.02 12.97 -2.98
N PRO A 130 1.95 11.64 -2.83
CA PRO A 130 1.28 11.01 -1.70
C PRO A 130 2.15 11.07 -0.43
N CYS A 131 1.64 11.71 0.60
CA CYS A 131 2.31 11.95 1.87
C CYS A 131 1.86 11.02 3.00
N ALA A 132 0.63 10.51 3.00
CA ALA A 132 0.18 9.56 4.01
C ALA A 132 -0.85 8.60 3.44
N PHE A 133 -0.94 7.43 4.08
CA PHE A 133 -1.91 6.38 3.79
C PHE A 133 -2.55 5.86 5.08
#